data_AF-A0A0A0HTJ0-F1
#
_entry.id   AF-A0A0A0HTJ0-F1
#
_cell.length_a   1.000
_cell.length_b   1.000
_cell.length_c   1.000
_cell.angle_alpha   90.00
_cell.angle_beta   90.00
_cell.angle_gamma   90.00
#
_symmetry.space_group_name_H-M   'P 1'
#
loop_
_entity.id
_entity.type
_entity.pdbx_description
1 polymer ?
#
loop_
_entity_poly.entity_id
_entity_poly.type
_entity_poly.pdbx_seq_one_letter_code
_entity_poly.pdbx_strand_id
1 'polypeptide(L)'
;MSLFPRAVEGFDLMDLFYRLIIDVTTEFLLGQGINSLECPKGNFVDAFKEVQRFQMLVTAVRTKRSMLDAFFIYSTIQHFYLRSTYKRAIKVIDNFVLPFVRKALQFPEDELQQLSRSESSFTFLHSFALFTRDPKMIRDKIVAILLAGRDTTASTLPWTFYELSNYPKLYAKLRVEVLYFG
;
A
#
# COMPACT_ATOMS: atom_id res chain seq x y z
N MET A 1 11.21 -7.11 -19.51
CA MET A 1 12.18 -7.71 -18.56
C MET A 1 11.48 -8.86 -17.87
N SER A 2 12.11 -10.03 -17.72
CA SER A 2 11.48 -11.12 -16.95
C SER A 2 11.54 -10.77 -15.46
N LEU A 3 10.38 -10.82 -14.79
CA LEU A 3 10.29 -10.55 -13.34
C LEU A 3 11.07 -11.57 -12.50
N PHE A 4 11.26 -12.76 -13.04
CA PHE A 4 12.04 -13.83 -12.43
C PHE A 4 13.35 -14.00 -13.19
N PRO A 5 14.49 -14.15 -12.47
CA PRO A 5 15.75 -14.50 -13.11
C PRO A 5 15.71 -15.96 -13.59
N ARG A 6 16.73 -16.35 -14.37
CA ARG A 6 16.91 -17.75 -14.74
C ARG A 6 17.14 -18.59 -13.49
N ALA A 7 16.72 -19.86 -13.52
CA ALA A 7 16.63 -20.78 -12.35
C ALA A 7 17.91 -20.97 -11.50
N VAL A 8 19.03 -20.38 -11.88
CA VAL A 8 20.34 -20.48 -11.19
C VAL A 8 20.58 -19.28 -10.26
N GLU A 9 19.83 -18.19 -10.40
CA GLU A 9 20.01 -16.97 -9.60
C GLU A 9 18.90 -16.81 -8.54
N GLY A 10 19.29 -16.52 -7.30
CA GLY A 10 18.38 -16.14 -6.24
C GLY A 10 17.77 -14.76 -6.49
N PHE A 11 16.55 -14.52 -6.00
CA PHE A 11 15.86 -13.23 -6.10
C PHE A 11 15.17 -12.88 -4.79
N ASP A 12 14.89 -11.59 -4.62
CA ASP A 12 14.20 -11.08 -3.44
C ASP A 12 12.68 -11.18 -3.60
N LEU A 13 12.10 -12.19 -2.95
CA LEU A 13 10.65 -12.41 -2.95
C LEU A 13 9.89 -11.34 -2.13
N MET A 14 10.52 -10.74 -1.11
CA MET A 14 9.91 -9.66 -0.33
C MET A 14 9.61 -8.46 -1.22
N ASP A 15 10.62 -7.97 -1.93
CA ASP A 15 10.48 -6.82 -2.82
C ASP A 15 9.41 -7.04 -3.90
N LEU A 16 9.31 -8.25 -4.48
CA LEU A 16 8.25 -8.59 -5.43
C LEU A 16 6.85 -8.53 -4.80
N PHE A 17 6.66 -9.06 -3.58
CA PHE A 17 5.36 -8.98 -2.91
C PHE A 17 5.00 -7.55 -2.50
N TYR A 18 5.95 -6.72 -2.09
CA TYR A 18 5.69 -5.30 -1.84
C TYR A 18 5.18 -4.55 -3.08
N ARG A 19 5.68 -4.93 -4.27
CA ARG A 19 5.24 -4.37 -5.56
C ARG A 19 3.89 -4.93 -6.00
N LEU A 20 3.68 -6.24 -5.86
CA LEU A 20 2.41 -6.88 -6.15
C LEU A 20 1.28 -6.29 -5.30
N ILE A 21 1.49 -6.17 -3.99
CA ILE A 21 0.43 -5.71 -3.10
C ILE A 21 0.10 -4.23 -3.32
N ILE A 22 1.08 -3.37 -3.63
CA ILE A 22 0.75 -1.98 -3.96
C ILE A 22 -0.06 -1.91 -5.26
N ASP A 23 0.27 -2.71 -6.27
CA ASP A 23 -0.48 -2.77 -7.54
C ASP A 23 -1.92 -3.25 -7.30
N VAL A 24 -2.10 -4.39 -6.64
CA VAL A 24 -3.43 -4.95 -6.32
C VAL A 24 -4.25 -3.98 -5.46
N THR A 25 -3.64 -3.35 -4.46
CA THR A 25 -4.37 -2.44 -3.57
C THR A 25 -4.74 -1.14 -4.28
N THR A 26 -3.89 -0.61 -5.16
CA THR A 26 -4.21 0.59 -5.96
C THR A 26 -5.28 0.30 -7.00
N GLU A 27 -5.25 -0.86 -7.64
CA GLU A 27 -6.29 -1.32 -8.54
C GLU A 27 -7.64 -1.47 -7.83
N PHE A 28 -7.67 -2.14 -6.68
CA PHE A 28 -8.88 -2.29 -5.88
C PHE A 28 -9.45 -0.94 -5.39
N LEU A 29 -8.59 -0.06 -4.87
CA LEU A 29 -9.02 1.22 -4.30
C LEU A 29 -9.41 2.25 -5.35
N LEU A 30 -8.66 2.34 -6.44
CA LEU A 30 -8.72 3.45 -7.41
C LEU A 30 -9.20 3.01 -8.81
N GLY A 31 -9.29 1.70 -9.06
CA GLY A 31 -9.58 1.14 -10.38
C GLY A 31 -8.38 1.13 -11.32
N GLN A 32 -7.19 1.50 -10.85
CA GLN A 32 -5.98 1.56 -11.66
C GLN A 32 -4.76 1.16 -10.84
N GLY A 33 -4.10 0.07 -11.27
CA GLY A 33 -2.79 -0.33 -10.77
C GLY A 33 -1.68 0.62 -11.22
N ILE A 34 -0.60 0.71 -10.43
CA ILE A 34 0.57 1.57 -10.75
C ILE A 34 1.68 0.82 -11.50
N ASN A 35 1.47 -0.46 -11.81
CA ASN A 35 2.41 -1.37 -12.47
C ASN A 35 3.82 -1.31 -11.85
N SER A 36 3.89 -1.25 -10.52
CA SER A 36 5.12 -1.23 -9.74
C SER A 36 5.98 -2.47 -9.95
N LEU A 37 5.38 -3.60 -10.34
CA LEU A 37 6.13 -4.81 -10.74
C LEU A 37 6.99 -4.56 -11.98
N GLU A 38 6.43 -3.90 -13.00
CA GLU A 38 7.11 -3.62 -14.27
C GLU A 38 7.99 -2.37 -14.20
N CYS A 39 7.59 -1.40 -13.38
CA CYS A 39 8.30 -0.15 -13.15
C CYS A 39 8.71 0.00 -11.67
N PRO A 40 9.86 -0.56 -11.26
CA PRO A 40 10.30 -0.62 -9.86
C PRO A 40 10.48 0.74 -9.17
N LYS A 41 10.75 1.80 -9.95
CA LYS A 41 11.15 3.13 -9.48
C LYS A 41 10.00 4.12 -9.65
N GLY A 42 8.89 3.87 -8.99
CA GLY A 42 7.78 4.82 -8.91
C GLY A 42 7.96 5.84 -7.78
N ASN A 43 7.94 7.14 -8.11
CA ASN A 43 7.97 8.24 -7.14
C ASN A 43 6.96 8.05 -5.99
N PHE A 44 5.83 7.41 -6.29
CA PHE A 44 4.78 7.08 -5.33
C PHE A 44 5.23 6.05 -4.28
N VAL A 45 5.83 4.94 -4.70
CA VAL A 45 6.25 3.87 -3.79
C VAL A 45 7.32 4.36 -2.82
N ASP A 46 8.26 5.17 -3.31
CA ASP A 46 9.31 5.78 -2.48
C ASP A 46 8.73 6.80 -1.49
N ALA A 47 7.78 7.62 -1.93
CA ALA A 47 7.07 8.53 -1.04
C ALA A 47 6.28 7.77 0.04
N PHE A 48 5.65 6.65 -0.31
CA PHE A 48 4.96 5.79 0.66
C PHE A 48 5.91 5.24 1.72
N LYS A 49 7.07 4.70 1.30
CA LYS A 49 8.11 4.21 2.22
C LYS A 49 8.58 5.30 3.18
N GLU A 50 8.77 6.53 2.68
CA GLU A 50 9.22 7.66 3.50
C GLU A 50 8.17 8.09 4.54
N VAL A 51 6.89 8.20 4.14
CA VAL A 51 5.78 8.51 5.06
C VAL A 51 5.67 7.46 6.16
N GLN A 52 5.73 6.19 5.78
CA GLN A 52 5.65 5.07 6.73
C GLN A 52 6.84 5.05 7.69
N ARG A 53 8.07 5.26 7.19
CA ARG A 53 9.28 5.36 8.02
C ARG A 53 9.14 6.44 9.08
N PHE A 54 8.61 7.59 8.69
CA PHE A 54 8.35 8.69 9.62
C PHE A 54 7.29 8.30 10.67
N GLN A 55 6.19 7.67 10.26
CA GLN A 55 5.13 7.22 11.18
C GLN A 55 5.63 6.18 12.20
N MET A 56 6.48 5.24 11.76
CA MET A 56 7.10 4.26 12.66
C MET A 56 8.03 4.92 13.67
N LEU A 57 8.85 5.89 13.23
CA LEU A 57 9.71 6.66 14.12
C LEU A 57 8.90 7.44 15.17
N VAL A 58 7.86 8.15 14.75
CA VAL A 58 6.98 8.89 15.66
C VAL A 58 6.31 7.96 16.66
N THR A 59 5.80 6.81 16.21
CA THR A 59 5.17 5.81 17.08
C THR A 59 6.18 5.27 18.09
N ALA A 60 7.38 4.89 17.65
CA ALA A 60 8.44 4.39 18.53
C ALA A 60 8.84 5.42 19.60
N VAL A 61 8.95 6.70 19.22
CA VAL A 61 9.24 7.80 20.16
C VAL A 61 8.11 7.99 21.17
N ARG A 62 6.85 7.95 20.73
CA ARG A 62 5.68 8.11 21.61
C ARG A 62 5.50 6.94 22.59
N THR A 63 5.90 5.73 22.19
CA THR A 63 5.84 4.54 23.04
C THR A 63 6.99 4.49 24.05
N LYS A 64 8.12 5.16 23.79
CA LYS A 64 9.21 5.31 24.76
C LYS A 64 8.80 6.27 25.88
N ARG A 65 8.69 5.75 27.10
CA ARG A 65 8.20 6.46 28.30
C ARG A 65 9.18 7.52 28.86
N SER A 66 10.46 7.49 28.46
CA SER A 66 11.49 8.39 28.95
C SER A 66 11.54 9.69 28.15
N MET A 67 11.28 10.83 28.79
CA MET A 67 11.38 12.15 28.16
C MET A 67 12.79 12.44 27.61
N LEU A 68 13.84 11.86 28.20
CA LEU A 68 15.23 12.07 27.77
C LEU A 68 15.53 11.36 26.46
N ASP A 69 15.01 10.14 26.27
CA ASP A 69 15.16 9.39 25.00
C ASP A 69 14.37 10.04 23.88
N ALA A 70 13.14 10.50 24.19
CA ALA A 70 12.31 11.25 23.25
C ALA A 70 12.96 12.59 22.88
N PHE A 71 13.56 13.30 23.85
CA PHE A 71 14.26 14.56 23.63
C PHE A 71 15.53 14.38 22.79
N PHE A 72 16.34 13.33 23.04
CA PHE A 72 17.52 13.04 22.22
C PHE A 72 17.15 12.67 20.78
N ILE A 73 16.15 11.80 20.57
CA ILE A 73 15.70 11.42 19.22
C ILE A 73 15.10 12.63 18.47
N TYR A 74 14.33 13.46 19.18
CA TYR A 74 13.70 14.66 18.61
C TYR A 74 14.71 15.79 18.32
N SER A 75 15.69 15.99 19.20
CA SER A 75 16.66 17.10 19.16
C SER A 75 17.81 16.87 18.17
N THR A 76 18.36 15.65 18.11
CA THR A 76 19.64 15.45 17.42
C THR A 76 19.52 15.36 15.88
N ILE A 77 18.37 14.97 15.31
CA ILE A 77 18.28 14.66 13.86
C ILE A 77 16.98 15.18 13.19
N GLN A 78 15.89 15.42 13.92
CA GLN A 78 14.55 15.20 13.34
C GLN A 78 13.69 16.42 13.00
N HIS A 79 13.95 17.63 13.53
CA HIS A 79 12.89 18.66 13.46
C HIS A 79 12.69 19.28 12.08
N PHE A 80 13.76 19.60 11.34
CA PHE A 80 13.62 20.37 10.08
C PHE A 80 13.76 19.52 8.83
N TYR A 81 14.79 18.68 8.74
CA TYR A 81 15.05 17.85 7.55
C TYR A 81 13.95 16.81 7.34
N LEU A 82 13.63 16.03 8.38
CA LEU A 82 12.61 14.97 8.33
C LEU A 82 11.19 15.51 8.09
N ARG A 83 10.87 16.69 8.63
CA ARG A 83 9.58 17.34 8.33
C ARG A 83 9.47 17.77 6.88
N SER A 84 10.58 18.21 6.27
CA SER A 84 10.58 18.64 4.87
C SER A 84 10.42 17.46 3.91
N THR A 85 11.10 16.34 4.16
CA THR A 85 10.97 15.11 3.35
C THR A 85 9.60 14.48 3.54
N TYR A 86 9.10 14.41 4.77
CA TYR A 86 7.76 13.93 5.08
C TYR A 86 6.66 14.73 4.37
N LYS A 87 6.70 16.07 4.44
CA LYS A 87 5.74 16.93 3.74
C LYS A 87 5.84 16.77 2.23
N ARG A 88 7.05 16.61 1.68
CA ARG A 88 7.26 16.35 0.24
C ARG A 88 6.66 15.01 -0.16
N ALA A 89 6.88 13.97 0.64
CA ALA A 89 6.35 12.64 0.41
C ALA A 89 4.80 12.64 0.44
N ILE A 90 4.18 13.29 1.44
CA ILE A 90 2.73 13.51 1.48
C ILE A 90 2.25 14.20 0.19
N LYS A 91 2.95 15.24 -0.27
CA LYS A 91 2.58 15.95 -1.50
C LYS A 91 2.63 15.04 -2.73
N VAL A 92 3.58 14.11 -2.81
CA VAL A 92 3.64 13.12 -3.89
C VAL A 92 2.44 12.17 -3.82
N ILE A 93 2.11 11.68 -2.62
CA ILE A 93 0.92 10.84 -2.40
C ILE A 93 -0.36 11.59 -2.80
N ASP A 94 -0.49 12.85 -2.40
CA ASP A 94 -1.66 13.68 -2.70
C ASP A 94 -1.82 13.95 -4.17
N ASN A 95 -0.72 14.29 -4.85
CA ASN A 95 -0.71 14.49 -6.30
C ASN A 95 -1.09 13.21 -7.05
N PHE A 96 -0.83 12.04 -6.47
CA PHE A 96 -1.25 10.77 -7.04
C PHE A 96 -2.73 10.47 -6.75
N VAL A 97 -3.20 10.59 -5.52
CA VAL A 97 -4.57 10.16 -5.11
C VAL A 97 -5.64 11.18 -5.48
N LEU A 98 -5.38 12.49 -5.31
CA LEU A 98 -6.40 13.53 -5.50
C LEU A 98 -7.01 13.58 -6.91
N PRO A 99 -6.29 13.34 -8.01
CA PRO A 99 -6.89 13.24 -9.34
C PRO A 99 -7.99 12.19 -9.42
N PHE A 100 -7.81 11.01 -8.79
CA PHE A 100 -8.83 9.97 -8.74
C PHE A 100 -10.03 10.44 -7.93
N VAL A 101 -9.79 11.00 -6.73
CA VAL A 101 -10.85 11.52 -5.86
C VAL A 101 -11.69 12.59 -6.59
N ARG A 102 -11.04 13.52 -7.29
CA ARG A 102 -11.74 14.56 -8.06
C ARG A 102 -12.59 13.97 -9.19
N LYS A 103 -12.07 12.98 -9.92
CA LYS A 103 -12.84 12.27 -10.96
C LYS A 103 -14.06 11.57 -10.35
N ALA A 104 -13.88 10.85 -9.25
CA ALA A 104 -14.98 10.17 -8.57
C ALA A 104 -16.06 11.14 -8.07
N LEU A 105 -15.68 12.34 -7.61
CA LEU A 105 -16.62 13.35 -7.14
C LEU A 105 -17.39 14.07 -8.26
N GLN A 106 -16.94 13.97 -9.52
CA GLN A 106 -17.66 14.55 -10.67
C GLN A 106 -18.91 13.74 -11.04
N PHE A 107 -18.97 12.47 -10.65
CA PHE A 107 -20.13 11.63 -10.92
C PHE A 107 -21.34 12.05 -10.06
N PRO A 108 -22.54 12.20 -10.66
CA PRO A 108 -23.79 12.35 -9.92
C PRO A 108 -24.09 11.10 -9.09
N GLU A 109 -24.88 11.26 -8.02
CA GLU A 109 -25.17 10.14 -7.09
C GLU A 109 -25.84 8.95 -7.78
N ASP A 110 -26.75 9.22 -8.72
CA ASP A 110 -27.46 8.17 -9.46
C ASP A 110 -26.51 7.31 -10.30
N GLU A 111 -25.47 7.93 -10.88
CA GLU A 111 -24.45 7.23 -11.66
C GLU A 111 -23.49 6.45 -10.77
N LEU A 112 -23.12 7.00 -9.60
CA LEU A 112 -22.33 6.27 -8.60
C LEU A 112 -23.08 5.05 -8.06
N GLN A 113 -24.40 5.12 -7.89
CA GLN A 113 -25.23 3.98 -7.50
C GLN A 113 -25.35 2.92 -8.60
N GLN A 114 -25.28 3.32 -9.86
CA GLN A 114 -25.23 2.36 -10.98
C GLN A 114 -23.86 1.68 -11.05
N LEU A 115 -22.77 2.45 -10.92
CA LEU A 115 -21.40 1.94 -10.89
C LEU A 115 -21.14 1.03 -9.69
N SER A 116 -21.85 1.22 -8.58
CA SER A 116 -21.77 0.32 -7.42
C SER A 116 -22.48 -1.01 -7.60
N ARG A 117 -23.41 -1.10 -8.55
CA ARG A 117 -24.11 -2.34 -8.90
C ARG A 117 -23.41 -3.13 -10.00
N SER A 118 -22.52 -2.50 -10.77
CA SER A 118 -21.69 -3.19 -11.76
C SER A 118 -20.42 -3.74 -11.12
N GLU A 119 -20.30 -5.07 -11.00
CA GLU A 119 -19.13 -5.73 -10.41
C GLU A 119 -17.81 -5.43 -11.14
N SER A 120 -17.86 -5.05 -12.43
CA SER A 120 -16.66 -4.86 -13.26
C SER A 120 -16.03 -3.46 -13.20
N SER A 121 -16.71 -2.46 -12.62
CA SER A 121 -16.19 -1.08 -12.54
C SER A 121 -16.33 -0.43 -11.16
N PHE A 122 -16.78 -1.21 -10.17
CA PHE A 122 -16.88 -0.73 -8.81
C PHE A 122 -15.50 -0.61 -8.18
N THR A 123 -15.12 0.61 -7.81
CA THR A 123 -13.90 0.87 -7.03
C THR A 123 -14.30 1.26 -5.63
N PHE A 124 -13.43 0.98 -4.66
CA PHE A 124 -13.67 1.38 -3.28
C PHE A 124 -13.82 2.92 -3.14
N LEU A 125 -13.15 3.67 -4.01
CA LEU A 125 -13.29 5.12 -4.13
C LEU A 125 -14.73 5.55 -4.48
N HIS A 126 -15.41 4.88 -5.42
CA HIS A 126 -16.81 5.18 -5.74
C HIS A 126 -17.74 4.94 -4.54
N SER A 127 -17.45 3.94 -3.73
CA SER A 127 -18.19 3.70 -2.47
C SER A 127 -18.07 4.90 -1.54
N PHE A 128 -16.86 5.40 -1.31
CA PHE A 128 -16.66 6.54 -0.42
C PHE A 128 -17.32 7.82 -0.94
N ALA A 129 -17.34 8.03 -2.26
CA ALA A 129 -18.00 9.19 -2.87
C ALA A 129 -19.53 9.18 -2.66
N LEU A 130 -20.15 8.00 -2.44
CA LEU A 130 -21.55 7.89 -2.03
C LEU A 130 -21.77 8.26 -0.55
N PHE A 131 -20.80 8.00 0.32
CA PHE A 131 -20.91 8.29 1.76
C PHE A 131 -20.54 9.72 2.13
N THR A 132 -19.59 10.33 1.43
CA THR A 132 -19.13 11.69 1.69
C THR A 132 -18.65 12.35 0.41
N ARG A 133 -18.89 13.66 0.28
CA ARG A 133 -18.38 14.49 -0.81
C ARG A 133 -17.15 15.32 -0.41
N ASP A 134 -16.63 15.16 0.81
CA ASP A 134 -15.40 15.84 1.25
C ASP A 134 -14.16 15.17 0.64
N PRO A 135 -13.46 15.82 -0.31
CA PRO A 135 -12.30 15.23 -0.97
C PRO A 135 -11.15 14.90 -0.01
N LYS A 136 -11.00 15.66 1.08
CA LYS A 136 -9.93 15.42 2.06
C LYS A 136 -10.22 14.14 2.83
N MET A 137 -11.45 13.96 3.31
CA MET A 137 -11.85 12.75 4.02
C MET A 137 -11.69 11.50 3.14
N ILE A 138 -12.11 11.56 1.87
CA ILE A 138 -11.95 10.44 0.93
C ILE A 138 -10.46 10.10 0.75
N ARG A 139 -9.62 11.12 0.48
CA ARG A 139 -8.17 10.94 0.35
C ARG A 139 -7.57 10.29 1.59
N ASP A 140 -7.89 10.81 2.78
CA ASP A 140 -7.35 10.31 4.04
C ASP A 140 -7.72 8.83 4.27
N LYS A 141 -8.95 8.42 3.94
CA LYS A 141 -9.41 7.03 4.07
C LYS A 141 -8.74 6.09 3.07
N ILE A 142 -8.60 6.51 1.82
CA ILE A 142 -7.89 5.72 0.79
C ILE A 142 -6.44 5.48 1.20
N VAL A 143 -5.74 6.54 1.62
CA VAL A 143 -4.33 6.42 2.05
C VAL A 143 -4.21 5.53 3.29
N ALA A 144 -5.16 5.63 4.24
CA ALA A 144 -5.16 4.77 5.42
C ALA A 144 -5.31 3.28 5.08
N ILE A 145 -6.22 2.92 4.15
CA ILE A 145 -6.41 1.53 3.73
C ILE A 145 -5.20 1.04 2.93
N LEU A 146 -4.67 1.87 2.04
CA LEU A 146 -3.48 1.55 1.26
C LEU A 146 -2.27 1.26 2.17
N LEU A 147 -2.10 2.06 3.22
CA LEU A 147 -1.04 1.85 4.21
C LEU A 147 -1.26 0.56 5.03
N ALA A 148 -2.50 0.29 5.45
CA ALA A 148 -2.82 -0.89 6.24
C ALA A 148 -2.62 -2.20 5.44
N GLY A 149 -3.08 -2.23 4.19
CA GLY A 149 -3.05 -3.43 3.34
C GLY A 149 -1.66 -3.75 2.79
N ARG A 150 -0.86 -2.73 2.47
CA ARG A 150 0.45 -2.92 1.83
C ARG A 150 1.41 -3.72 2.70
N ASP A 151 1.81 -3.20 3.84
CA ASP A 151 2.98 -3.73 4.53
C ASP A 151 2.68 -5.01 5.29
N THR A 152 1.47 -5.16 5.83
CA THR A 152 1.04 -6.37 6.54
C THR A 152 0.97 -7.55 5.58
N THR A 153 0.31 -7.40 4.44
CA THR A 153 0.16 -8.47 3.45
C THR A 153 1.46 -8.74 2.72
N ALA A 154 2.18 -7.69 2.30
CA ALA A 154 3.45 -7.83 1.58
C ALA A 154 4.57 -8.44 2.43
N SER A 155 4.53 -8.29 3.76
CA SER A 155 5.46 -9.00 4.65
C SER A 155 5.01 -10.42 4.97
N THR A 156 3.71 -10.68 5.07
CA THR A 156 3.17 -12.01 5.39
C THR A 156 3.38 -13.02 4.27
N LEU A 157 3.22 -12.62 3.01
CA LEU A 157 3.35 -13.52 1.86
C LEU A 157 4.76 -14.13 1.71
N PRO A 158 5.85 -13.35 1.75
CA PRO A 158 7.21 -13.92 1.73
C PRO A 158 7.44 -14.94 2.84
N TRP A 159 6.99 -14.65 4.07
CA TRP A 159 7.06 -15.59 5.19
C TRP A 159 6.25 -16.85 4.92
N THR A 160 5.06 -16.72 4.35
CA THR A 160 4.23 -17.87 3.96
C THR A 160 4.96 -18.77 2.96
N PHE A 161 5.58 -18.19 1.93
CA PHE A 161 6.37 -18.96 0.95
C PHE A 161 7.62 -19.58 1.57
N TYR A 162 8.29 -18.87 2.48
CA TYR A 162 9.41 -19.40 3.23
C TYR A 162 9.00 -20.63 4.05
N GLU A 163 7.92 -20.55 4.83
CA GLU A 163 7.38 -21.68 5.59
C GLU A 163 6.98 -22.84 4.66
N LEU A 164 6.24 -22.58 3.58
CA LEU A 164 5.84 -23.62 2.62
C LEU A 164 7.05 -24.33 1.99
N SER A 165 8.15 -23.62 1.75
CA SER A 165 9.40 -24.21 1.24
C SER A 165 10.06 -25.16 2.25
N ASN A 166 9.93 -24.88 3.54
CA ASN A 166 10.50 -25.69 4.63
C ASN A 166 9.62 -26.89 5.02
N TYR A 167 8.33 -26.87 4.66
CA TYR A 167 7.38 -27.95 4.96
C TYR A 167 6.74 -28.56 3.68
N PRO A 168 7.49 -29.35 2.86
CA PRO A 168 7.00 -29.88 1.59
C PRO A 168 5.71 -30.72 1.69
N LYS A 169 5.51 -31.44 2.79
CA LYS A 169 4.28 -32.22 3.03
C LYS A 169 3.05 -31.32 3.14
N LEU A 170 3.18 -30.17 3.82
CA LEU A 170 2.10 -29.20 3.97
C LEU A 170 1.81 -28.52 2.63
N TYR A 171 2.86 -28.12 1.90
CA TYR A 171 2.72 -27.59 0.55
C TYR A 171 2.00 -28.56 -0.40
N ALA A 172 2.36 -29.85 -0.38
CA ALA A 172 1.71 -30.86 -1.21
C ALA A 172 0.20 -30.97 -0.92
N LYS A 173 -0.19 -30.93 0.35
CA LYS A 173 -1.60 -30.92 0.76
C LYS A 173 -2.31 -29.66 0.27
N LEU A 174 -1.74 -28.48 0.52
CA LEU A 174 -2.29 -27.20 0.05
C LEU A 174 -2.47 -27.17 -1.47
N ARG A 175 -1.49 -27.69 -2.22
CA ARG A 175 -1.55 -27.75 -3.68
C ARG A 175 -2.70 -28.63 -4.18
N VAL A 176 -2.96 -29.76 -3.51
CA VAL A 176 -4.10 -30.62 -3.85
C VAL A 176 -5.42 -29.88 -3.60
N GLU A 177 -5.55 -29.18 -2.48
CA GLU A 177 -6.75 -28.38 -2.18
C GLU A 177 -6.98 -27.27 -3.21
N VAL A 178 -5.95 -26.50 -3.55
CA VAL A 178 -6.05 -25.41 -4.55
C VAL A 178 -6.43 -25.95 -5.93
N LEU A 179 -5.87 -27.08 -6.37
CA LEU A 179 -6.23 -27.67 -7.67
C LEU A 179 -7.60 -28.36 -7.69
N TYR A 180 -8.16 -28.65 -6.52
CA TYR A 180 -9.49 -29.24 -6.42
C TYR A 180 -10.59 -28.16 -6.43
N PHE A 181 -10.33 -27.00 -5.80
CA PHE A 181 -11.31 -25.91 -5.67
C PHE A 181 -11.10 -24.72 -6.61
N GLY A 182 -9.90 -24.56 -7.17
CA GLY A 182 -9.54 -23.50 -8.12
C GLY A 182 -9.76 -23.91 -9.56
#